data_AF-A0A075HLL6-F1
#
_entry.id   AF-A0A075HLL6-F1
#
_cell.length_a   1.000
_cell.length_b   1.000
_cell.length_c   1.000
_cell.angle_alpha   90.00
_cell.angle_beta   90.00
_cell.angle_gamma   90.00
#
_symmetry.space_group_name_H-M   'P 1'
#
loop_
_entity.id
_entity.type
_entity.pdbx_description
1 polymer ?
#
loop_
_entity_poly.entity_id
_entity_poly.type
_entity_poly.pdbx_seq_one_letter_code
_entity_poly.pdbx_strand_id
1 'polypeptide(L)'
;MSKIYFEKILSSDFEIKSILAKMMDFESHPKFMPAQLKSVKILKNNDDGITTEETISFKTIIKKTIIQQTLHKRSANSLNSKILSGPAKNTEIFTRFEENEGKIRVLVDINLKLSLSAKILEPLIKKYYKSYFNAFLNRLTISTI
;
A
#
# COMPACT_ATOMS: atom_id res chain seq x y z
N MET A 1 -18.71 -1.30 -5.66
CA MET A 1 -17.46 -1.92 -5.19
C MET A 1 -16.50 -1.86 -6.36
N SER A 2 -15.30 -1.35 -6.13
CA SER A 2 -14.43 -0.94 -7.23
C SER A 2 -13.16 -1.78 -7.18
N LYS A 3 -12.87 -2.54 -8.25
CA LYS A 3 -11.66 -3.37 -8.32
C LYS A 3 -10.54 -2.62 -9.04
N ILE A 4 -9.33 -2.72 -8.49
CA ILE A 4 -8.10 -2.30 -9.14
C ILE A 4 -7.18 -3.51 -9.14
N TYR A 5 -6.69 -3.88 -10.31
CA TYR A 5 -5.69 -4.93 -10.46
C TYR A 5 -4.53 -4.37 -11.28
N PHE A 6 -3.31 -4.64 -10.83
CA PHE A 6 -2.11 -4.42 -11.62
C PHE A 6 -1.00 -5.35 -11.17
N GLU A 7 -0.06 -5.56 -12.07
CA GLU A 7 1.16 -6.31 -11.82
C GLU A 7 2.38 -5.46 -12.12
N LYS A 8 3.49 -5.81 -11.48
CA LYS A 8 4.78 -5.17 -11.68
C LYS A 8 5.89 -6.20 -11.57
N ILE A 9 6.77 -6.22 -12.56
CA ILE A 9 8.02 -6.97 -12.49
C ILE A 9 9.06 -6.07 -11.82
N LEU A 10 9.74 -6.59 -10.81
CA LEU A 10 10.88 -5.96 -10.17
C LEU A 10 12.14 -6.60 -10.74
N SER A 11 13.00 -5.78 -11.36
CA SER A 11 14.19 -6.21 -12.10
C SER A 11 15.41 -6.43 -11.19
N SER A 12 15.20 -6.89 -9.96
CA SER A 12 16.24 -6.92 -8.93
C SER A 12 16.55 -8.33 -8.46
N ASP A 13 17.80 -8.58 -8.09
CA ASP A 13 18.30 -9.83 -7.47
C ASP A 13 17.80 -10.05 -6.03
N PHE A 14 16.65 -9.47 -5.65
CA PHE A 14 16.12 -9.61 -4.31
C PHE A 14 15.35 -10.91 -4.15
N GLU A 15 15.46 -11.51 -2.97
CA GLU A 15 14.55 -12.55 -2.53
C GLU A 15 13.21 -11.94 -2.08
N ILE A 16 12.11 -12.68 -2.27
CA ILE A 16 10.76 -12.28 -1.82
C ILE A 16 10.76 -11.91 -0.34
N LYS A 17 11.48 -12.66 0.49
CA LYS A 17 11.59 -12.44 1.94
C LYS A 17 12.14 -11.04 2.26
N SER A 18 13.15 -10.59 1.53
CA SER A 18 13.79 -9.28 1.72
C SER A 18 12.83 -8.14 1.34
N ILE A 19 12.08 -8.30 0.25
CA ILE A 19 11.07 -7.31 -0.16
C ILE A 19 9.94 -7.24 0.87
N LEU A 20 9.44 -8.39 1.32
CA LEU A 20 8.40 -8.45 2.35
C LEU A 20 8.85 -7.80 3.66
N ALA A 21 10.08 -8.06 4.11
CA ALA A 21 10.63 -7.42 5.31
C ALA A 21 10.61 -5.89 5.20
N LYS A 22 11.03 -5.34 4.05
CA LYS A 22 10.98 -3.89 3.79
C LYS A 22 9.57 -3.34 3.75
N MET A 23 8.64 -4.07 3.14
CA MET A 23 7.23 -3.67 3.09
C MET A 23 6.51 -3.71 4.45
N MET A 24 7.08 -4.43 5.41
CA MET A 24 6.60 -4.50 6.78
C MET A 24 7.28 -3.51 7.72
N ASP A 25 8.33 -2.82 7.26
CA ASP A 25 8.97 -1.71 7.99
C ASP A 25 8.12 -0.44 7.83
N PHE A 26 6.89 -0.51 8.33
CA PHE A 26 5.83 0.48 8.08
C PHE A 26 6.24 1.90 8.46
N GLU A 27 6.96 2.06 9.57
CA GLU A 27 7.37 3.38 10.07
C GLU A 27 8.43 4.05 9.18
N SER A 28 9.13 3.29 8.32
CA SER A 28 10.04 3.86 7.31
C SER A 28 9.34 4.27 6.01
N HIS A 29 8.08 3.86 5.79
CA HIS A 29 7.34 4.18 4.57
C HIS A 29 7.26 5.68 4.20
N PRO A 30 7.16 6.63 5.16
CA PRO A 30 7.23 8.06 4.86
C PRO A 30 8.50 8.48 4.11
N LYS A 31 9.64 7.77 4.29
CA LYS A 31 10.88 8.04 3.56
C LYS A 31 10.70 7.76 2.06
N PHE A 32 9.89 6.77 1.70
CA PHE A 32 9.60 6.44 0.31
C PHE A 32 8.53 7.36 -0.28
N MET A 33 7.60 7.90 0.51
CA MET A 33 6.49 8.71 -0.03
C MET A 33 6.28 10.04 0.72
N PRO A 34 7.33 10.86 0.96
CA PRO A 34 7.26 11.97 1.93
C PRO A 34 6.29 13.09 1.54
N ALA A 35 5.96 13.20 0.26
CA ALA A 35 4.98 14.17 -0.21
C ALA A 35 3.54 13.77 0.13
N GLN A 36 3.24 12.46 0.15
CA GLN A 36 1.89 11.90 0.31
C GLN A 36 1.67 11.25 1.68
N LEU A 37 2.65 10.52 2.21
CA LEU A 37 2.61 9.81 3.48
C LEU A 37 3.49 10.54 4.49
N LYS A 38 2.87 11.16 5.49
CA LYS A 38 3.54 12.03 6.46
C LYS A 38 4.06 11.27 7.67
N SER A 39 3.29 10.31 8.14
CA SER A 39 3.70 9.40 9.21
C SER A 39 3.00 8.07 9.05
N VAL A 40 3.65 7.04 9.58
CA VAL A 40 3.04 5.75 9.89
C VAL A 40 3.47 5.41 11.30
N LYS A 41 2.53 5.04 12.16
CA LYS A 41 2.79 4.60 13.52
C LYS A 41 2.23 3.20 13.71
N ILE A 42 3.00 2.28 14.29
CA ILE A 42 2.45 0.99 14.70
C ILE A 42 1.64 1.19 15.99
N LEU A 43 0.35 0.87 15.96
CA LEU A 43 -0.54 0.94 17.12
C LEU A 43 -0.58 -0.38 17.89
N LYS A 44 -0.54 -1.50 17.16
CA LYS A 44 -0.62 -2.86 17.72
C LYS A 44 0.16 -3.82 16.85
N ASN A 45 0.87 -4.76 17.47
CA ASN A 45 1.49 -5.90 16.81
C ASN A 45 1.22 -7.15 17.64
N ASN A 46 0.36 -8.03 17.14
CA ASN A 46 -0.02 -9.27 17.82
C ASN A 46 -0.35 -10.38 16.81
N ASP A 47 -0.87 -11.51 17.29
CA ASP A 47 -1.22 -12.67 16.45
C ASP A 47 -2.29 -12.34 15.38
N ASP A 48 -3.13 -11.32 15.60
CA ASP A 48 -4.10 -10.85 14.61
C ASP A 48 -3.45 -10.05 13.46
N GLY A 49 -2.18 -9.66 13.59
CA GLY A 49 -1.43 -8.86 12.65
C GLY A 49 -0.94 -7.53 13.22
N ILE A 50 -0.51 -6.66 12.32
CA ILE A 50 0.03 -5.34 12.66
C ILE A 50 -1.02 -4.28 12.32
N THR A 51 -1.46 -3.53 13.32
CA THR A 51 -2.32 -2.35 13.10
C THR A 51 -1.47 -1.10 13.08
N THR A 52 -1.60 -0.33 12.02
CA THR A 52 -0.91 0.95 11.82
C THR A 52 -1.90 2.10 11.80
N GLU A 53 -1.40 3.31 12.05
CA GLU A 53 -2.07 4.57 11.78
C GLU A 53 -1.24 5.39 10.80
N GLU A 54 -1.85 5.75 9.67
CA GLU A 54 -1.23 6.53 8.62
C GLU A 54 -1.80 7.95 8.56
N THR A 55 -0.90 8.93 8.46
CA THR A 55 -1.27 10.31 8.12
C THR A 55 -0.96 10.57 6.65
N ILE A 56 -2.00 10.72 5.84
CA ILE A 56 -1.91 10.89 4.39
C ILE A 56 -2.28 12.31 4.01
N SER A 57 -1.41 12.99 3.26
CA SER A 57 -1.61 14.35 2.77
C SER A 57 -1.90 14.34 1.28
N PHE A 58 -3.03 14.91 0.88
CA PHE A 58 -3.38 15.11 -0.52
C PHE A 58 -3.02 16.54 -0.95
N LYS A 59 -2.18 16.66 -1.99
CA LYS A 59 -1.94 17.93 -2.68
C LYS A 59 -3.10 18.23 -3.63
N THR A 60 -4.31 18.42 -3.09
CA THR A 60 -5.46 18.94 -3.83
C THR A 60 -5.66 20.42 -3.48
N ILE A 61 -6.54 21.12 -4.22
CA ILE A 61 -6.86 22.56 -4.03
C ILE A 61 -7.20 22.88 -2.56
N ILE A 62 -7.81 21.92 -1.85
CA ILE A 62 -7.96 21.94 -0.40
C ILE A 62 -6.86 21.03 0.15
N LYS A 63 -5.89 21.58 0.91
CA LYS A 63 -4.93 20.78 1.69
C LYS A 63 -5.72 19.95 2.69
N LYS A 64 -5.99 18.68 2.35
CA LYS A 64 -6.65 17.73 3.24
C LYS A 64 -5.64 16.70 3.69
N THR A 65 -5.50 16.62 5.00
CA THR A 65 -4.86 15.50 5.69
C THR A 65 -5.95 14.52 6.08
N ILE A 66 -5.68 13.24 5.86
CA ILE A 66 -6.54 12.13 6.24
C ILE A 66 -5.75 11.26 7.19
N ILE A 67 -6.39 10.88 8.29
CA ILE A 67 -5.88 9.85 9.20
C ILE A 67 -6.63 8.57 8.89
N GLN A 68 -5.89 7.47 8.80
CA GLN A 68 -6.40 6.15 8.51
C GLN A 68 -5.75 5.15 9.46
N GLN A 69 -6.46 4.08 9.79
CA GLN A 69 -5.88 2.91 10.44
C GLN A 69 -6.03 1.69 9.55
N THR A 70 -5.01 0.85 9.51
CA THR A 70 -4.93 -0.31 8.61
C THR A 70 -4.47 -1.54 9.39
N LEU A 71 -5.15 -2.67 9.19
CA LEU A 71 -4.71 -3.98 9.71
C LEU A 71 -3.96 -4.73 8.61
N HIS A 72 -2.74 -5.12 8.91
CA HIS A 72 -1.86 -5.85 8.01
C HIS A 72 -1.66 -7.29 8.49
N LYS A 73 -1.88 -8.25 7.59
CA LYS A 73 -1.66 -9.68 7.79
C LYS A 73 -0.72 -10.19 6.72
N ARG A 74 0.44 -10.71 7.13
CA ARG A 74 1.39 -11.33 6.20
C ARG A 74 1.15 -12.83 6.07
N SER A 75 1.59 -13.37 4.95
CA SER A 75 1.89 -14.80 4.78
C SER A 75 3.34 -14.96 4.30
N ALA A 76 3.73 -16.16 3.87
CA ALA A 76 5.08 -16.43 3.36
C ALA A 76 5.45 -15.55 2.15
N ASN A 77 4.49 -15.27 1.26
CA ASN A 77 4.73 -14.54 0.00
C ASN A 77 3.65 -13.48 -0.27
N SER A 78 2.91 -13.03 0.74
CA SER A 78 1.86 -12.04 0.55
C SER A 78 1.68 -11.10 1.75
N LEU A 79 1.09 -9.96 1.48
CA LEU A 79 0.64 -8.98 2.47
C LEU A 79 -0.81 -8.59 2.17
N ASN A 80 -1.72 -8.88 3.09
CA ASN A 80 -3.11 -8.44 3.03
C ASN A 80 -3.30 -7.27 4.00
N SER A 81 -3.86 -6.17 3.50
CA SER A 81 -4.09 -4.95 4.28
C SER A 81 -5.55 -4.54 4.21
N LYS A 82 -6.19 -4.37 5.36
CA LYS A 82 -7.59 -3.93 5.47
C LYS A 82 -7.67 -2.60 6.17
N ILE A 83 -8.26 -1.61 5.49
CA ILE A 83 -8.46 -0.28 6.04
C ILE A 83 -9.60 -0.32 7.06
N LEU A 84 -9.31 -0.03 8.32
CA LEU A 84 -10.24 -0.10 9.45
C LEU A 84 -11.03 1.21 9.65
N SER A 85 -10.41 2.35 9.35
CA SER A 85 -10.98 3.68 9.56
C SER A 85 -10.60 4.65 8.44
N GLY A 86 -11.18 5.85 8.44
CA GLY A 86 -10.92 6.86 7.42
C GLY A 86 -11.78 6.72 6.15
N PRO A 87 -11.55 7.58 5.14
CA PRO A 87 -12.41 7.72 3.95
C PRO A 87 -12.51 6.50 3.06
N ALA A 88 -11.52 5.59 3.14
CA ALA A 88 -11.46 4.34 2.38
C ALA A 88 -11.73 3.10 3.24
N LYS A 89 -12.41 3.25 4.39
CA LYS A 89 -12.77 2.15 5.30
C LYS A 89 -13.37 0.95 4.56
N ASN A 90 -12.97 -0.24 4.98
CA ASN A 90 -13.28 -1.55 4.39
C ASN A 90 -12.64 -1.83 3.03
N THR A 91 -11.76 -0.96 2.53
CA THR A 91 -10.91 -1.31 1.40
C THR A 91 -9.95 -2.41 1.81
N GLU A 92 -9.81 -3.43 0.96
CA GLU A 92 -8.89 -4.54 1.14
C GLU A 92 -7.87 -4.51 0.01
N ILE A 93 -6.59 -4.64 0.37
CA ILE A 93 -5.44 -4.61 -0.53
C ILE A 93 -4.71 -5.93 -0.34
N PHE A 94 -4.66 -6.72 -1.39
CA PHE A 94 -3.94 -7.98 -1.43
C PHE A 94 -2.72 -7.84 -2.34
N THR A 95 -1.54 -7.98 -1.76
CA THR A 95 -0.26 -7.96 -2.48
C THR A 95 0.38 -9.34 -2.40
N ARG A 96 0.71 -9.95 -3.54
CA ARG A 96 1.40 -11.25 -3.63
C ARG A 96 2.70 -11.11 -4.42
N PHE A 97 3.70 -11.87 -4.00
CA PHE A 97 5.00 -11.96 -4.64
C PHE A 97 5.18 -13.36 -5.21
N GLU A 98 5.64 -13.42 -6.45
CA GLU A 98 5.89 -14.66 -7.18
C GLU A 98 7.26 -14.54 -7.87
N GLU A 99 8.04 -15.61 -7.83
CA GLU A 99 9.24 -15.73 -8.67
C GLU A 99 8.80 -16.04 -10.10
N ASN A 100 9.42 -15.36 -11.06
CA ASN A 100 9.17 -15.53 -12.48
C ASN A 100 10.46 -15.30 -13.26
N GLU A 101 11.07 -16.37 -13.77
CA GLU A 101 12.29 -16.32 -14.60
C GLU A 101 13.45 -15.53 -13.96
N GLY A 102 13.69 -15.76 -12.66
CA GLY A 102 14.74 -15.06 -11.91
C GLY A 102 14.40 -13.61 -11.54
N LYS A 103 13.17 -13.16 -11.78
CA LYS A 103 12.64 -11.85 -11.36
C LYS A 103 11.50 -12.03 -10.37
N ILE A 104 11.18 -10.97 -9.65
CA ILE A 104 9.99 -10.96 -8.78
C ILE A 104 8.83 -10.27 -9.49
N ARG A 105 7.74 -11.02 -9.67
CA ARG A 105 6.44 -10.48 -10.06
C ARG A 105 5.65 -10.12 -8.81
N VAL A 106 5.23 -8.87 -8.73
CA VAL A 106 4.33 -8.35 -7.69
C VAL A 106 2.94 -8.23 -8.29
N LEU A 107 1.97 -8.90 -7.69
CA LEU A 107 0.56 -8.83 -8.03
C LEU A 107 -0.16 -8.02 -6.95
N VAL A 108 -0.94 -7.02 -7.36
CA VAL A 108 -1.71 -6.18 -6.44
C VAL A 108 -3.18 -6.19 -6.87
N ASP A 109 -4.04 -6.66 -5.98
CA ASP A 109 -5.51 -6.60 -6.09
C ASP A 109 -6.06 -5.71 -4.98
N ILE A 110 -6.82 -4.68 -5.35
CA ILE A 110 -7.45 -3.75 -4.42
C ILE A 110 -8.94 -3.80 -4.62
N ASN A 111 -9.63 -4.22 -3.56
CA ASN A 111 -11.07 -4.10 -3.43
C ASN A 111 -11.41 -2.77 -2.75
N LEU A 112 -11.45 -1.71 -3.56
CA LEU A 112 -11.68 -0.35 -3.10
C LEU A 112 -13.14 -0.13 -2.68
N LYS A 113 -13.31 0.33 -1.44
CA LYS A 113 -14.59 0.75 -0.87
C LYS A 113 -14.61 2.27 -0.74
N LEU A 114 -15.37 2.92 -1.62
CA LEU A 114 -15.60 4.36 -1.61
C LEU A 114 -16.95 4.69 -1.00
N SER A 115 -17.01 5.80 -0.27
CA SER A 115 -18.29 6.42 0.10
C SER A 115 -19.08 6.81 -1.16
N LEU A 116 -20.40 6.96 -1.02
CA LEU A 116 -21.28 7.27 -2.15
C LEU A 116 -20.87 8.57 -2.87
N SER A 117 -20.45 9.59 -2.11
CA SER A 117 -19.97 10.88 -2.63
C SER A 117 -18.64 10.77 -3.37
N ALA A 118 -17.77 9.83 -3.02
CA ALA A 118 -16.49 9.62 -3.68
C ALA A 118 -16.59 8.79 -4.98
N LYS A 119 -17.72 8.11 -5.23
CA LYS A 119 -17.91 7.30 -6.45
C LYS A 119 -17.82 8.10 -7.75
N ILE A 120 -18.21 9.38 -7.73
CA ILE A 120 -18.12 10.25 -8.93
C ILE A 120 -16.66 10.41 -9.37
N LEU A 121 -15.72 10.41 -8.42
CA LEU A 121 -14.29 10.54 -8.67
C LEU A 121 -13.59 9.17 -8.80
N GLU A 122 -14.33 8.07 -8.88
CA GLU A 122 -13.78 6.71 -8.88
C GLU A 122 -12.65 6.51 -9.91
N PRO A 123 -12.76 6.91 -11.19
CA PRO A 123 -11.69 6.72 -12.17
C PRO A 123 -10.38 7.42 -11.77
N LEU A 124 -10.48 8.64 -11.25
CA LEU A 124 -9.33 9.42 -10.77
C LEU A 124 -8.70 8.76 -9.54
N ILE A 125 -9.53 8.27 -8.61
CA ILE A 125 -9.06 7.57 -7.41
C ILE A 125 -8.34 6.28 -7.82
N LYS A 126 -8.88 5.48 -8.73
CA LYS A 126 -8.21 4.27 -9.23
C LYS A 126 -6.83 4.58 -9.81
N LYS A 127 -6.74 5.63 -10.64
CA LYS A 127 -5.48 6.09 -11.23
C LYS A 127 -4.49 6.50 -10.14
N TYR A 128 -4.94 7.22 -9.12
CA TYR A 128 -4.12 7.62 -7.98
C TYR A 128 -3.57 6.41 -7.23
N TYR A 129 -4.41 5.43 -6.87
CA TYR A 129 -3.97 4.21 -6.18
C TYR A 129 -2.89 3.47 -6.97
N LYS A 130 -3.12 3.20 -8.26
CA LYS A 130 -2.14 2.53 -9.12
C LYS A 130 -0.83 3.32 -9.21
N SER A 131 -0.90 4.64 -9.37
CA SER A 131 0.27 5.52 -9.43
C SER A 131 1.05 5.53 -8.11
N TYR A 132 0.35 5.63 -6.98
CA TYR A 132 0.94 5.62 -5.65
C TYR A 132 1.70 4.31 -5.39
N PHE A 133 1.04 3.16 -5.60
CA PHE A 133 1.67 1.85 -5.39
C PHE A 133 2.87 1.62 -6.30
N ASN A 134 2.78 1.97 -7.58
CA ASN A 134 3.91 1.85 -8.49
C ASN A 134 5.11 2.71 -8.04
N ALA A 135 4.86 3.95 -7.61
CA ALA A 135 5.90 4.83 -7.10
C ALA A 135 6.52 4.29 -5.81
N PHE A 136 5.70 3.79 -4.89
CA PHE A 136 6.14 3.18 -3.65
C PHE A 136 7.05 1.96 -3.92
N LEU A 137 6.60 1.01 -4.75
CA LEU A 137 7.37 -0.19 -5.10
C LEU A 137 8.70 0.16 -5.77
N ASN A 138 8.71 1.13 -6.71
CA ASN A 138 9.95 1.59 -7.34
C ASN A 138 10.95 2.15 -6.31
N ARG A 139 10.49 2.98 -5.38
CA ARG A 139 11.36 3.60 -4.38
C ARG A 139 11.86 2.58 -3.35
N LEU A 140 11.01 1.62 -2.98
CA LEU A 140 11.37 0.51 -2.12
C LEU A 140 12.49 -0.33 -2.73
N THR A 141 12.45 -0.58 -4.04
CA THR A 141 13.54 -1.28 -4.74
C THR A 141 14.81 -0.44 -4.91
N ILE A 142 14.70 0.87 -5.20
CA ILE A 142 15.86 1.76 -5.43
C ILE A 142 16.64 2.02 -4.13
N SER A 143 15.97 2.16 -2.99
CA SER A 143 16.59 2.38 -1.67
C SER A 143 17.46 1.22 -1.14
N THR A 144 17.79 0.28 -2.02
CA THR A 144 18.59 -0.91 -1.76
C THR A 144 19.95 -0.87 -2.47
N ILE A 145 20.22 0.19 -3.24
CA ILE A 145 21.53 0.55 -3.79
C ILE A 145 22.08 1.68 -2.94
#